data_AF-X1FEI4-F1
#
_entry.id   AF-X1FEI4-F1
#
_cell.length_a   1.000
_cell.length_b   1.000
_cell.length_c   1.000
_cell.angle_alpha   90.00
_cell.angle_beta   90.00
_cell.angle_gamma   90.00
#
_symmetry.space_group_name_H-M   'P 1'
#
loop_
_entity.id
_entity.type
_entity.pdbx_description
1 polymer ?
#
loop_
_entity_poly.entity_id
_entity_poly.type
_entity_poly.pdbx_seq_one_letter_code
_entity_poly.pdbx_strand_id
1 'polypeptide(L)' 'MNELLDNQKSIYECADQYYQTQNFLFLGRSFNYPTALEGALKLKEISYIHAEGYAAGEMKHGPLA' A
#
# COMPACT_ATOMS: atom_id res chain seq x y z
N MET A 1 2.99 -11.00 -17.57
CA MET A 1 3.21 -9.53 -17.45
C MET A 1 2.03 -8.76 -18.00
N ASN A 2 1.55 -9.07 -19.21
CA ASN A 2 0.36 -8.44 -19.78
C ASN A 2 -0.88 -8.59 -18.89
N GLU A 3 -1.14 -9.79 -18.38
CA GLU A 3 -2.30 -10.04 -17.47
C GLU A 3 -2.33 -9.16 -16.21
N LEU A 4 -1.18 -8.73 -15.69
CA LEU A 4 -1.14 -7.83 -14.53
C LEU A 4 -1.57 -6.41 -14.93
N LEU A 5 -1.05 -5.93 -16.07
CA LEU A 5 -1.34 -4.60 -16.60
C LEU A 5 -2.78 -4.50 -17.11
N ASP A 6 -3.37 -5.61 -17.55
CA ASP A 6 -4.77 -5.69 -17.98
C ASP A 6 -5.75 -5.35 -16.84
N ASN A 7 -5.33 -5.42 -15.56
CA ASN A 7 -6.14 -5.02 -14.40
C ASN A 7 -6.18 -3.50 -14.16
N GLN A 8 -5.66 -2.69 -15.08
CA GLN A 8 -5.59 -1.23 -14.97
C GLN A 8 -6.90 -0.60 -14.52
N LYS A 9 -8.05 -1.04 -15.05
CA LYS A 9 -9.36 -0.50 -14.70
C LYS A 9 -9.66 -0.59 -13.20
N SER A 10 -9.50 -1.78 -12.60
CA SER A 10 -9.74 -2.00 -11.18
C SER A 10 -8.76 -1.23 -10.29
N ILE A 11 -7.53 -1.02 -10.77
CA ILE A 11 -6.52 -0.21 -10.07
C ILE A 11 -6.97 1.27 -10.03
N TYR A 12 -7.49 1.81 -11.12
CA TYR A 12 -8.03 3.18 -11.15
C TYR A 12 -9.25 3.35 -10.25
N GLU A 13 -10.19 2.41 -10.26
CA GLU A 13 -11.37 2.44 -9.38
C GLU A 13 -10.97 2.45 -7.91
N CYS A 14 -9.95 1.66 -7.54
CA CYS A 14 -9.37 1.69 -6.20
C CYS A 14 -8.73 3.05 -5.87
N ALA A 15 -7.94 3.61 -6.79
CA ALA A 15 -7.31 4.92 -6.58
C ALA A 15 -8.35 6.04 -6.40
N ASP A 16 -9.41 6.06 -7.21
CA ASP A 16 -10.50 7.05 -7.13
C ASP A 16 -11.24 6.99 -5.79
N GLN A 17 -11.35 5.79 -5.21
CA GLN A 17 -11.96 5.62 -3.90
C GLN A 17 -11.13 6.23 -2.76
N TYR A 18 -9.79 6.21 -2.86
CA TYR A 18 -8.92 6.52 -1.72
C TYR A 18 -7.99 7.72 -1.88
N TYR A 19 -7.93 8.39 -3.04
CA TYR A 19 -6.97 9.48 -3.28
C TYR A 19 -7.09 10.69 -2.32
N GLN A 20 -8.23 10.84 -1.65
CA GLN A 20 -8.45 11.91 -0.65
C GLN A 20 -8.02 11.52 0.76
N THR A 21 -7.67 10.25 1.00
CA THR A 21 -7.22 9.82 2.33
C THR A 21 -5.80 10.31 2.61
N GLN A 22 -5.55 10.69 3.86
CA GLN A 22 -4.27 11.27 4.26
C GLN A 22 -3.23 10.23 4.68
N ASN A 23 -3.67 9.04 5.07
CA ASN A 23 -2.82 8.01 5.65
C ASN A 23 -3.12 6.63 5.05
N PHE A 24 -2.08 5.90 4.68
CA PHE A 24 -2.16 4.51 4.23
C PHE A 24 -1.21 3.62 5.03
N LEU A 25 -1.68 2.40 5.31
CA LEU A 25 -0.87 1.34 5.90
C LEU A 25 -0.79 0.16 4.93
N PHE A 26 0.41 -0.14 4.45
CA PHE A 26 0.70 -1.29 3.60
C PHE A 26 1.19 -2.44 4.48
N LEU A 27 0.55 -3.60 4.37
CA LEU A 27 0.81 -4.75 5.23
C LEU A 27 1.37 -5.91 4.41
N GLY A 28 2.52 -6.43 4.82
CA GLY A 28 3.16 -7.58 4.17
C GLY A 28 3.64 -8.60 5.19
N ARG A 29 3.69 -9.88 4.80
CA ARG A 29 4.32 -10.96 5.57
C ARG A 29 5.34 -11.69 4.72
N SER A 30 6.39 -12.19 5.37
CA SER A 30 7.42 -13.00 4.72
C SER A 30 7.92 -12.32 3.44
N PHE A 31 7.81 -12.98 2.28
CA PHE A 31 8.26 -12.46 1.00
C PHE A 31 7.53 -11.19 0.53
N ASN A 32 6.33 -10.90 1.05
CA ASN A 32 5.55 -9.72 0.69
C ASN A 32 5.88 -8.50 1.58
N TYR A 33 6.68 -8.66 2.63
CA TYR A 33 7.07 -7.52 3.48
C TYR A 33 7.86 -6.45 2.69
N PRO A 34 8.88 -6.81 1.88
CA PRO A 34 9.53 -5.84 1.00
C PRO A 34 8.57 -5.18 0.01
N THR A 35 7.58 -5.92 -0.52
CA THR A 35 6.54 -5.37 -1.41
C THR A 35 5.67 -4.32 -0.71
N ALA A 36 5.31 -4.53 0.56
CA ALA A 36 4.56 -3.56 1.33
C ALA A 36 5.37 -2.28 1.60
N LEU A 37 6.68 -2.43 1.90
CA LEU A 37 7.58 -1.29 2.06
C LEU A 37 7.70 -0.47 0.77
N GLU A 38 7.89 -1.14 -0.37
CA GLU A 38 8.02 -0.46 -1.66
C GLU A 38 6.71 0.22 -2.07
N GLY A 39 5.56 -0.43 -1.88
CA GLY A 39 4.25 0.17 -2.16
C GLY A 39 4.01 1.46 -1.37
N ALA A 40 4.35 1.44 -0.07
CA ALA A 40 4.28 2.64 0.77
C ALA A 40 5.25 3.73 0.31
N LEU A 41 6.48 3.37 -0.05
CA LEU A 41 7.47 4.33 -0.55
C LEU A 41 7.00 5.01 -1.85
N LYS A 42 6.51 4.23 -2.81
CA LYS A 42 6.01 4.76 -4.09
C LYS A 42 4.81 5.68 -3.87
N LEU A 43 3.83 5.27 -3.06
CA LEU A 43 2.66 6.12 -2.80
C LEU A 43 3.08 7.45 -2.16
N LYS A 44 3.97 7.42 -1.17
CA LYS A 44 4.51 8.61 -0.51
C LYS A 44 5.24 9.55 -1.47
N GLU A 45 6.08 9.00 -2.35
CA GLU A 45 6.92 9.76 -3.26
C GLU A 45 6.12 10.51 -4.33
N ILE A 46 5.10 9.87 -4.92
CA ILE A 46 4.39 10.44 -6.07
C ILE A 46 3.11 11.17 -5.72
N SER A 47 2.44 10.77 -4.63
CA SER A 47 1.13 11.34 -4.25
C SER A 47 1.21 12.30 -3.07
N TYR A 48 2.34 12.30 -2.35
CA TYR A 48 2.52 13.02 -1.08
C TYR A 48 1.59 12.59 0.06
N ILE A 49 0.82 11.51 -0.13
CA ILE A 49 0.01 10.90 0.93
C ILE A 49 0.95 10.21 1.92
N HIS A 50 0.69 10.36 3.22
CA HIS A 50 1.47 9.65 4.24
C HIS A 50 1.21 8.15 4.13
N ALA A 51 2.26 7.38 3.85
CA ALA A 51 2.16 5.94 3.70
C ALA A 51 3.28 5.22 4.45
N GLU A 52 2.94 4.13 5.12
CA GLU A 52 3.89 3.29 5.86
C GLU A 52 3.72 1.82 5.51
N GLY A 53 4.83 1.10 5.35
CA GLY A 53 4.84 -0.34 5.17
C GLY A 53 5.17 -1.04 6.48
N TYR A 54 4.43 -2.08 6.82
CA TYR A 54 4.56 -2.77 8.11
C TYR A 54 4.50 -4.29 7.97
N ALA A 55 5.21 -4.99 8.85
CA ALA A 55 5.12 -6.44 8.95
C ALA A 55 3.78 -6.81 9.57
N ALA A 56 2.93 -7.56 8.87
CA ALA A 56 1.56 -7.78 9.32
C ALA A 56 1.43 -8.69 10.56
N GLY A 57 2.53 -9.28 11.04
CA GLY A 57 2.59 -9.96 12.34
C GLY A 57 2.72 -9.00 13.53
N GLU A 58 3.23 -7.80 13.27
CA GLU A 58 3.57 -6.80 14.29
C GLU A 58 2.40 -5.83 14.57
N MET A 59 1.27 -5.95 13.87
CA MET A 59 0.14 -5.03 13.99
C MET A 59 -0.43 -4.91 15.41
N LYS A 60 -0.43 -6.00 16.17
CA LYS A 60 -0.93 -6.03 17.56
C LYS A 60 0.04 -5.44 18.58
N HIS A 61 1.24 -5.07 18.15
CA HIS A 61 2.32 -4.60 19.01
C HIS A 61 2.48 -3.06 18.98
N GLY A 62 1.49 -2.34 18.44
CA GLY A 62 1.47 -0.87 18.40
C GLY A 62 0.64 -0.26 17.26
N PRO A 63 0.76 -0.72 16.00
CA PRO A 63 0.15 -0.06 14.82
C PRO A 63 -1.38 -0.04 14.76
N LEU A 64 -2.05 -0.84 15.57
CA LEU A 64 -3.52 -0.86 15.69
C LEU A 64 -4.06 0.10 16.77
N ALA A 65 -3.18 0.78 17.52
CA ALA A 65 -3.55 1.69 18.60
C ALA A 65 -3.91 3.10 18.10
#